data_AF-A0A820MWH1-F1
#
_entry.id   AF-A0A820MWH1-F1
#
_cell.length_a   1.000
_cell.length_b   1.000
_cell.length_c   1.000
_cell.angle_alpha   90.00
_cell.angle_beta   90.00
_cell.angle_gamma   90.00
#
_symmetry.space_group_name_H-M   'P 1'
#
loop_
_entity.id
_entity.type
_entity.pdbx_description
1 polymer ?
#
loop_
_entity_poly.entity_id
_entity_poly.type
_entity_poly.pdbx_seq_one_letter_code
_entity_poly.pdbx_strand_id
1 'polypeptide(L)'
;ATDTDSFNYLQLANYVSQTLFPESITIAEEVSGMPTLCRPLSEGGAGFDYRLAMAIPDVWIKLLKEKRDEDWHMGNITWTLTNRRSSEKSITYAESHDQALVGDKAISHWLFDDQVYTHMSVFSERTNVIERGLALHKMIRLLTYGLGGEGWLN
;
A
#
# COMPACT_ATOMS: atom_id res chain seq x y z
N ALA A 1 -10.92 14.43 18.55
CA ALA A 1 -12.22 14.95 18.07
C ALA A 1 -12.06 15.27 16.58
N THR A 2 -13.12 15.11 15.79
CA THR A 2 -13.08 15.43 14.35
C THR A 2 -13.09 16.94 14.13
N ASP A 3 -12.23 17.44 13.26
CA ASP A 3 -12.30 18.82 12.76
C ASP A 3 -13.36 18.89 11.63
N THR A 4 -14.51 19.44 11.96
CA THR A 4 -15.64 19.56 11.03
C THR A 4 -15.39 20.56 9.92
N ASP A 5 -14.58 21.59 10.16
CA ASP A 5 -14.31 22.62 9.16
C ASP A 5 -13.43 22.05 8.05
N SER A 6 -12.37 21.32 8.44
CA SER A 6 -11.52 20.59 7.50
C SER A 6 -12.31 19.51 6.72
N PHE A 7 -13.20 18.77 7.39
CA PHE A 7 -14.03 17.77 6.72
C PHE A 7 -15.01 18.39 5.70
N ASN A 8 -15.65 19.51 6.06
CA ASN A 8 -16.54 20.24 5.16
C ASN A 8 -15.80 20.83 3.97
N TYR A 9 -14.57 21.31 4.17
CA TYR A 9 -13.71 21.75 3.08
C TYR A 9 -13.42 20.63 2.08
N LEU A 10 -13.06 19.44 2.54
CA LEU A 10 -12.81 18.28 1.66
C LEU A 10 -14.05 17.85 0.90
N GLN A 11 -15.23 17.86 1.55
CA GLN A 11 -16.50 17.60 0.88
C GLN A 11 -16.75 18.60 -0.27
N LEU A 12 -16.51 19.89 -0.02
CA LEU A 12 -16.66 20.93 -1.03
C LEU A 12 -15.65 20.77 -2.17
N ALA A 13 -14.40 20.42 -1.86
CA ALA A 13 -13.35 20.20 -2.86
C ALA A 13 -13.72 19.04 -3.80
N ASN A 14 -14.18 17.91 -3.25
CA ASN A 14 -14.65 16.77 -4.06
C ASN A 14 -15.91 17.12 -4.86
N TYR A 15 -16.86 17.87 -4.27
CA TYR A 15 -18.03 18.36 -4.99
C TYR A 15 -17.65 19.19 -6.22
N VAL A 16 -16.74 20.15 -6.07
CA VAL A 16 -16.26 21.00 -7.16
C VAL A 16 -15.55 20.17 -8.22
N SER A 17 -14.64 19.26 -7.82
CA SER A 17 -13.91 18.40 -8.76
C SER A 17 -14.84 17.55 -9.60
N GLN A 18 -15.79 16.84 -8.97
CA GLN A 18 -16.74 15.97 -9.65
C GLN A 18 -17.76 16.74 -10.50
N THR A 19 -18.15 17.95 -10.08
CA THR A 19 -19.09 18.79 -10.84
C THR A 19 -18.44 19.34 -12.11
N LEU A 20 -17.19 19.80 -12.03
CA LEU A 20 -16.48 20.40 -13.16
C LEU A 20 -15.85 19.33 -14.08
N PHE A 21 -15.37 18.24 -13.49
CA PHE A 21 -14.68 17.14 -14.18
C PHE A 21 -15.19 15.80 -13.65
N PRO A 22 -16.32 15.29 -14.20
CA PRO A 22 -16.94 14.04 -13.71
C PRO A 22 -16.05 12.80 -13.80
N GLU A 23 -15.01 12.83 -14.65
CA GLU A 23 -14.03 11.76 -14.81
C GLU A 23 -12.78 11.93 -13.93
N SER A 24 -12.71 13.02 -13.15
CA SER A 24 -11.60 13.22 -12.20
C SER A 24 -11.62 12.15 -11.11
N ILE A 25 -10.43 11.73 -10.69
CA ILE A 25 -10.25 10.77 -9.60
C ILE A 25 -9.57 11.50 -8.46
N THR A 26 -10.17 11.46 -7.28
CA THR A 26 -9.56 11.98 -6.05
C THR A 26 -9.18 10.84 -5.11
N ILE A 27 -7.97 10.91 -4.56
CA ILE A 27 -7.40 9.87 -3.69
C ILE A 27 -7.06 10.50 -2.35
N ALA A 28 -7.54 9.91 -1.26
CA ALA A 28 -7.21 10.31 0.09
C ALA A 28 -6.02 9.51 0.65
N GLU A 29 -4.99 10.21 1.11
CA GLU A 29 -3.95 9.66 1.97
C GLU A 29 -4.41 9.80 3.43
N GLU A 30 -4.88 8.71 4.02
CA GLU A 30 -5.54 8.73 5.33
C GLU A 30 -5.29 7.41 6.08
N VAL A 31 -4.66 7.50 7.25
CA VAL A 31 -4.15 6.34 8.01
C VAL A 31 -5.10 5.82 9.09
N SER A 32 -6.00 6.66 9.63
CA SER A 32 -6.87 6.30 10.77
C SER A 32 -7.97 5.30 10.42
N GLY A 33 -8.29 5.11 9.14
CA GLY A 33 -9.37 4.22 8.72
C GLY A 33 -10.75 4.85 8.85
N MET A 34 -10.84 6.18 8.70
CA MET A 34 -12.10 6.92 8.84
C MET A 34 -13.17 6.32 7.90
N PRO A 35 -14.32 5.88 8.44
CA PRO A 35 -15.41 5.37 7.61
C PRO A 35 -16.00 6.50 6.76
N THR A 36 -16.62 6.14 5.63
CA THR A 36 -17.34 7.05 4.72
C THR A 36 -16.47 8.09 4.01
N LEU A 37 -15.14 8.04 4.16
CA LEU A 37 -14.22 8.93 3.46
C LEU A 37 -14.35 8.78 1.94
N CYS A 38 -14.49 7.54 1.46
CA CYS A 38 -14.66 7.23 0.04
C CYS A 38 -16.11 6.94 -0.35
N ARG A 39 -17.08 7.50 0.39
CA ARG A 39 -18.51 7.38 0.07
C ARG A 39 -19.04 8.69 -0.55
N PRO A 40 -20.11 8.62 -1.36
CA PRO A 40 -20.70 9.80 -1.99
C PRO A 40 -21.12 10.87 -0.98
N LEU A 41 -21.06 12.13 -1.41
CA LEU A 41 -21.52 13.30 -0.64
C LEU A 41 -23.00 13.19 -0.25
N SER A 42 -23.84 12.61 -1.13
CA SER A 42 -25.26 12.38 -0.87
C SER A 42 -25.53 11.40 0.28
N GLU A 43 -24.55 10.56 0.63
CA GLU A 43 -24.60 9.64 1.77
C GLU A 43 -23.95 10.26 3.04
N GLY A 44 -23.49 11.51 2.97
CA GLY A 44 -22.72 12.17 4.03
C GLY A 44 -21.25 11.73 4.08
N GLY A 45 -20.73 11.12 3.01
CA GLY A 45 -19.31 10.79 2.87
C GLY A 45 -18.47 11.99 2.39
N ALA A 46 -17.15 11.85 2.44
CA ALA A 46 -16.25 12.94 2.02
C ALA A 46 -16.14 13.08 0.50
N GLY A 47 -16.59 12.08 -0.27
CA GLY A 47 -16.64 12.12 -1.73
C GLY A 47 -15.35 11.69 -2.45
N PHE A 48 -14.36 11.13 -1.76
CA PHE A 48 -13.16 10.60 -2.43
C PHE A 48 -13.47 9.31 -3.21
N ASP A 49 -12.77 9.08 -4.32
CA ASP A 49 -12.91 7.85 -5.09
C ASP A 49 -12.16 6.68 -4.47
N TYR A 50 -10.95 6.93 -3.98
CA TYR A 50 -10.09 5.92 -3.38
C TYR A 50 -9.40 6.44 -2.12
N ARG A 51 -8.95 5.50 -1.29
CA ARG A 51 -7.99 5.73 -0.21
C ARG A 51 -6.75 4.86 -0.38
N LEU A 52 -5.64 5.28 0.22
CA LEU A 52 -4.44 4.46 0.28
C LEU A 52 -4.59 3.33 1.32
N ALA A 53 -4.22 2.10 0.95
CA ALA A 53 -4.19 0.93 1.83
C ALA A 53 -2.88 0.89 2.66
N MET A 54 -2.69 1.89 3.52
CA MET A 54 -1.41 2.17 4.18
C MET A 54 -0.92 1.08 5.15
N ALA A 55 -1.80 0.18 5.62
CA ALA A 55 -1.42 -0.92 6.50
C ALA A 55 -0.67 -2.06 5.78
N ILE A 56 -0.70 -2.09 4.45
CA ILE A 56 -0.11 -3.19 3.65
C ILE A 56 1.42 -3.11 3.63
N PRO A 57 2.05 -1.95 3.35
CA PRO A 57 3.50 -1.82 3.49
C PRO A 57 4.02 -2.23 4.87
N ASP A 58 3.33 -1.82 5.94
CA ASP A 58 3.72 -2.13 7.32
C ASP A 58 3.82 -3.63 7.59
N VAL A 59 2.90 -4.44 7.05
CA VAL A 59 2.96 -5.90 7.25
C VAL A 59 4.18 -6.50 6.57
N TRP A 60 4.56 -6.01 5.39
CA TRP A 60 5.74 -6.50 4.68
C TRP A 60 7.04 -6.11 5.39
N ILE A 61 7.18 -4.85 5.82
CA ILE A 61 8.33 -4.40 6.61
C ILE A 61 8.46 -5.25 7.88
N LYS A 62 7.35 -5.40 8.62
CA LYS A 62 7.34 -6.16 9.87
C LYS A 62 7.79 -7.60 9.67
N LEU A 63 7.30 -8.26 8.63
CA LEU A 63 7.71 -9.63 8.31
C LEU A 63 9.19 -9.72 7.94
N LEU A 64 9.67 -8.82 7.08
CA LEU A 64 11.07 -8.81 6.63
C LEU A 64 12.07 -8.44 7.74
N LYS A 65 11.64 -7.60 8.69
CA LYS A 65 12.47 -7.11 9.79
C LYS A 65 12.49 -8.03 11.01
N GLU A 66 11.34 -8.61 11.35
CA GLU A 66 11.13 -9.26 12.67
C GLU A 66 10.92 -10.77 12.61
N LYS A 67 10.71 -11.36 11.43
CA LYS A 67 10.32 -12.76 11.29
C LYS A 67 11.20 -13.50 10.29
N ARG A 68 11.55 -14.75 10.63
CA ARG A 68 12.09 -15.70 9.64
C ARG A 68 10.95 -16.21 8.76
N ASP A 69 11.28 -16.67 7.56
CA ASP A 69 10.30 -17.09 6.55
C ASP A 69 9.35 -18.18 7.07
N GLU A 70 9.88 -19.15 7.81
CA GLU A 70 9.10 -20.23 8.41
C GLU A 70 8.09 -19.76 9.47
N ASP A 71 8.28 -18.56 10.01
CA ASP A 71 7.42 -17.96 11.03
C ASP A 71 6.34 -17.04 10.41
N TRP A 72 6.24 -16.97 9.07
CA TRP A 72 5.26 -16.13 8.39
C TRP A 72 3.85 -16.74 8.46
N HIS A 73 2.94 -16.03 9.13
CA HIS A 73 1.56 -16.47 9.25
C HIS A 73 0.73 -16.06 8.03
N MET A 74 0.46 -17.00 7.12
CA MET A 74 -0.29 -16.77 5.88
C MET A 74 -1.70 -16.19 6.14
N GLY A 75 -2.35 -16.60 7.23
CA GLY A 75 -3.64 -16.03 7.64
C GLY A 75 -3.57 -14.55 7.98
N ASN A 76 -2.45 -14.09 8.56
CA ASN A 76 -2.29 -12.66 8.90
C ASN A 76 -2.01 -11.85 7.64
N ILE A 77 -1.20 -12.37 6.73
CA ILE A 77 -0.92 -11.72 5.44
C ILE A 77 -2.22 -11.53 4.66
N THR A 78 -2.96 -12.62 4.45
CA THR A 78 -4.23 -12.59 3.70
C THR A 78 -5.27 -11.72 4.38
N TRP A 79 -5.39 -11.79 5.71
CA TRP A 79 -6.25 -10.89 6.47
C TRP A 79 -5.88 -9.43 6.23
N THR A 80 -4.63 -9.02 6.42
CA THR A 80 -4.23 -7.62 6.22
C THR A 80 -4.48 -7.13 4.80
N LEU A 81 -4.21 -7.95 3.78
CA LEU A 81 -4.43 -7.58 2.38
C LEU A 81 -5.93 -7.43 2.05
N THR A 82 -6.80 -8.19 2.70
CA THR A 82 -8.24 -8.23 2.39
C THR A 82 -9.12 -7.47 3.39
N ASN A 83 -8.58 -7.04 4.54
CA ASN A 83 -9.31 -6.35 5.59
C ASN A 83 -9.59 -4.89 5.22
N ARG A 84 -10.58 -4.70 4.34
CA ARG A 84 -11.04 -3.41 3.86
C ARG A 84 -12.57 -3.34 3.85
N ARG A 85 -13.08 -2.11 3.79
CA ARG A 85 -14.52 -1.87 3.66
C ARG A 85 -14.94 -2.16 2.23
N SER A 86 -15.84 -3.12 2.03
CA SER A 86 -16.30 -3.54 0.69
C SER A 86 -16.94 -2.41 -0.14
N SER A 87 -17.47 -1.38 0.53
CA SER A 87 -18.11 -0.22 -0.10
C SER A 87 -17.16 0.95 -0.37
N GLU A 88 -15.86 0.84 -0.07
CA GLU A 88 -14.87 1.91 -0.25
C GLU A 88 -13.65 1.36 -1.00
N LYS A 89 -13.35 1.93 -2.17
CA LYS A 89 -12.24 1.46 -3.00
C LYS A 89 -10.90 1.88 -2.40
N SER A 90 -9.90 1.03 -2.59
CA SER A 90 -8.55 1.26 -2.05
C SER A 90 -7.47 1.09 -3.11
N ILE A 91 -6.44 1.93 -3.04
CA ILE A 91 -5.20 1.77 -3.81
C ILE A 91 -4.19 1.03 -2.94
N THR A 92 -3.70 -0.09 -3.45
CA THR A 92 -2.75 -0.95 -2.78
C THR A 92 -1.35 -0.80 -3.37
N TYR A 93 -0.35 -0.96 -2.52
CA TYR A 93 1.06 -0.85 -2.86
C TYR A 93 1.88 -1.63 -1.84
N ALA A 94 2.97 -2.24 -2.29
CA ALA A 94 3.78 -3.10 -1.43
C ALA A 94 4.74 -2.30 -0.53
N GLU A 95 5.21 -1.15 -1.00
CA GLU A 95 6.10 -0.23 -0.30
C GLU A 95 5.78 1.22 -0.69
N SER A 96 5.98 2.17 0.22
CA SER A 96 5.76 3.61 0.00
C SER A 96 7.05 4.34 -0.40
N HIS A 97 6.89 5.58 -0.86
CA HIS A 97 8.02 6.46 -1.14
C HIS A 97 8.81 6.83 0.12
N ASP A 98 8.17 6.87 1.30
CA ASP A 98 8.87 7.13 2.57
C ASP A 98 9.91 6.05 2.88
N GLN A 99 9.61 4.79 2.55
CA GLN A 99 10.53 3.67 2.76
C GLN A 99 11.75 3.70 1.83
N ALA A 100 11.70 4.51 0.77
CA ALA A 100 12.82 4.75 -0.12
C ALA A 100 13.76 5.87 0.37
N LEU A 101 13.37 6.62 1.42
CA LEU A 101 14.16 7.70 1.98
C LEU A 101 15.19 7.20 3.01
N VAL A 102 16.14 8.09 3.34
CA VAL A 102 17.17 7.81 4.34
C VAL A 102 16.53 7.58 5.71
N GLY A 103 16.75 6.40 6.27
CA GLY A 103 16.21 6.01 7.59
C GLY A 103 15.40 4.72 7.57
N ASP A 104 15.00 4.26 6.38
CA ASP A 104 14.39 2.94 6.17
C ASP A 104 15.04 2.21 4.98
N LYS A 105 14.57 0.99 4.69
CA LYS A 105 14.99 0.17 3.54
C LYS A 105 13.79 -0.13 2.65
N ALA A 106 13.99 0.01 1.34
CA ALA A 106 13.12 -0.58 0.33
C ALA A 106 13.03 -2.11 0.50
N ILE A 107 11.96 -2.73 0.02
CA ILE A 107 11.78 -4.20 0.07
C ILE A 107 12.97 -4.91 -0.60
N SER A 108 13.49 -4.34 -1.69
CA SER A 108 14.68 -4.86 -2.35
C SER A 108 15.89 -4.91 -1.40
N HIS A 109 16.18 -3.84 -0.65
CA HIS A 109 17.26 -3.82 0.34
C HIS A 109 17.00 -4.71 1.55
N TRP A 110 15.75 -4.93 1.94
CA TRP A 110 15.41 -5.94 2.95
C TRP A 110 15.69 -7.37 2.48
N LEU A 111 15.56 -7.64 1.17
CA LEU A 111 15.68 -8.98 0.60
C LEU A 111 17.10 -9.33 0.15
N PHE A 112 17.81 -8.38 -0.44
CA PHE A 112 19.12 -8.60 -1.06
C PHE A 112 20.28 -8.10 -0.19
N ASP A 113 20.02 -7.14 0.68
CA ASP A 113 21.01 -6.39 1.47
C ASP A 113 22.22 -5.95 0.61
N ASP A 114 23.45 -6.26 1.01
CA ASP A 114 24.67 -5.87 0.30
C ASP A 114 24.87 -6.57 -1.06
N GLN A 115 24.22 -7.73 -1.26
CA GLN A 115 24.38 -8.51 -2.49
C GLN A 115 23.74 -7.84 -3.71
N VAL A 116 22.87 -6.84 -3.49
CA VAL A 116 22.32 -6.01 -4.58
C VAL A 116 23.44 -5.33 -5.40
N TYR A 117 24.60 -5.07 -4.80
CA TYR A 117 25.72 -4.39 -5.46
C TYR A 117 26.65 -5.34 -6.23
N THR A 118 26.58 -6.65 -5.98
CA THR A 118 27.60 -7.62 -6.44
C THR A 118 27.01 -8.80 -7.22
N HIS A 119 25.79 -9.23 -6.92
CA HIS A 119 25.20 -10.48 -7.43
C HIS A 119 23.94 -10.27 -8.28
N MET A 120 23.75 -9.05 -8.81
CA MET A 120 22.62 -8.73 -9.71
C MET A 120 22.93 -8.90 -11.20
N SER A 121 24.19 -9.16 -11.56
CA SER A 121 24.60 -9.45 -12.93
C SER A 121 24.24 -10.89 -13.30
N VAL A 122 23.81 -11.12 -14.54
CA VAL A 122 23.59 -12.48 -15.06
C VAL A 122 24.89 -13.29 -15.22
N PHE A 123 26.04 -12.64 -15.09
CA PHE A 123 27.37 -13.26 -15.17
C PHE A 123 27.99 -13.53 -13.79
N SER A 124 27.44 -12.96 -12.71
CA SER A 124 27.89 -13.28 -11.36
C SER A 124 27.19 -14.53 -10.83
N GLU A 125 27.77 -15.11 -9.78
CA GLU A 125 27.18 -16.27 -9.11
C GLU A 125 25.78 -15.95 -8.62
N ARG A 126 24.82 -16.84 -8.89
CA ARG A 126 23.45 -16.71 -8.38
C ARG A 126 23.37 -17.35 -7.01
N THR A 127 23.52 -16.52 -5.98
CA THR A 127 23.46 -16.95 -4.57
C THR A 127 22.03 -17.28 -4.14
N ASN A 128 21.89 -18.08 -3.08
CA ASN A 128 20.60 -18.39 -2.46
C ASN A 128 19.86 -17.13 -1.97
N VAL A 129 20.60 -16.09 -1.55
CA VAL A 129 20.02 -14.79 -1.12
C VAL A 129 19.36 -14.09 -2.30
N ILE A 130 20.04 -14.01 -3.44
CA ILE A 130 19.48 -13.39 -4.66
C ILE A 130 18.31 -14.20 -5.21
N GLU A 131 18.40 -15.54 -5.24
CA GLU A 131 17.28 -16.39 -5.69
C GLU A 131 16.03 -16.19 -4.83
N ARG A 132 16.17 -16.27 -3.51
CA ARG A 132 15.10 -16.03 -2.55
C ARG A 132 14.54 -14.62 -2.69
N GLY A 133 15.41 -13.61 -2.72
CA GLY A 133 15.00 -12.21 -2.80
C GLY A 133 14.22 -11.91 -4.09
N LEU A 134 14.64 -12.45 -5.24
CA LEU A 134 13.93 -12.25 -6.50
C LEU A 134 12.57 -12.93 -6.49
N ALA A 135 12.47 -14.13 -5.92
CA ALA A 135 11.21 -14.84 -5.79
C ALA A 135 10.24 -14.05 -4.88
N LEU A 136 10.67 -13.68 -3.67
CA LEU A 136 9.84 -12.95 -2.71
C LEU A 136 9.46 -11.55 -3.20
N HIS A 137 10.37 -10.81 -3.84
CA HIS A 137 10.07 -9.49 -4.39
C HIS A 137 8.96 -9.54 -5.45
N LYS A 138 8.89 -10.62 -6.24
CA LYS A 138 7.78 -10.85 -7.19
C LYS A 138 6.51 -11.28 -6.45
N MET A 139 6.61 -12.21 -5.50
CA MET A 139 5.45 -12.73 -4.77
C MET A 139 4.76 -11.66 -3.92
N ILE A 140 5.52 -10.85 -3.18
CA ILE A 140 4.99 -9.76 -2.35
C ILE A 140 4.18 -8.77 -3.21
N ARG A 141 4.76 -8.31 -4.32
CA ARG A 141 4.06 -7.39 -5.25
C ARG A 141 2.83 -8.05 -5.87
N LEU A 142 2.93 -9.31 -6.30
CA LEU A 142 1.82 -10.02 -6.91
C LEU A 142 0.66 -10.26 -5.93
N LEU A 143 0.96 -10.69 -4.70
CA LEU A 143 -0.06 -10.88 -3.66
C LEU A 143 -0.73 -9.56 -3.30
N THR A 144 0.06 -8.50 -3.17
CA THR A 144 -0.48 -7.16 -2.90
C THR A 144 -1.36 -6.68 -4.03
N TYR A 145 -0.90 -6.81 -5.29
CA TYR A 145 -1.68 -6.47 -6.47
C TYR A 145 -2.99 -7.27 -6.57
N GLY A 146 -2.94 -8.58 -6.35
CA GLY A 146 -4.07 -9.48 -6.57
C GLY A 146 -5.11 -9.48 -5.44
N LEU A 147 -4.70 -9.20 -4.20
CA LEU A 147 -5.58 -9.28 -3.03
C LEU A 147 -5.85 -7.93 -2.37
N GLY A 148 -4.98 -6.94 -2.56
CA GLY A 148 -4.86 -5.77 -1.69
C GLY A 148 -5.89 -4.66 -1.88
N GLY A 149 -6.54 -4.56 -3.05
CA GLY A 149 -7.47 -3.46 -3.30
C GLY A 149 -7.99 -3.39 -4.73
N GLU A 150 -8.53 -2.24 -5.08
CA GLU A 150 -9.20 -1.95 -6.36
C GLU A 150 -8.33 -1.14 -7.32
N GLY A 151 -7.13 -0.74 -6.89
CA GLY A 151 -6.10 -0.14 -7.74
C GLY A 151 -4.70 -0.41 -7.20
N TRP A 152 -3.67 -0.24 -8.05
CA TRP A 152 -2.27 -0.52 -7.73
C TRP A 152 -1.40 0.72 -7.90
N LEU A 153 -0.46 0.93 -6.98
CA LEU A 153 0.54 1.99 -7.01
C LEU A 153 1.95 1.41 -6.86
N ASN A 154 2.91 1.96 -7.61
CA ASN A 154 4.33 1.65 -7.52
C ASN A 154 5.19 2.88 -7.83
#